data_AF-A0A075G7J7-F1
#
_entry.id   AF-A0A075G7J7-F1
#
_cell.length_a   1.000
_cell.length_b   1.000
_cell.length_c   1.000
_cell.angle_alpha   90.00
_cell.angle_beta   90.00
_cell.angle_gamma   90.00
#
_symmetry.space_group_name_H-M   'P 1'
#
loop_
_entity.id
_entity.type
_entity.pdbx_description
1 polymer ?
#
loop_
_entity_poly.entity_id
_entity_poly.type
_entity_poly.pdbx_seq_one_letter_code
_entity_poly.pdbx_strand_id
1 'polypeptide(L)'
;MASICADHPLWGAEETDGGGAVIPILEDDLSMGLVADRSKFWLKLTSDEKAISDGSPAKFDLKMTPWNREISALEYKHNVYAGNMGYDILRIHGTKCSGTIDGTEIEGTAYFQKVTVQAPSIPWFWGMLHFDDGSYLDWWLPHISLSVTAKDSDPWKLRDFTRLPLAGAGMFKDAGSQRTEKFERCEVKLIQPKGKDAEYDSDGNPLPKFHIRMWNGRTQVGLIVKAVGRAHWSFNQPTRAHMTSHFTYNEYPLKVEQITVLDEKGVRTLDDWDWVHGNAEHSWGILH
;
A
#
# COMPACT_ATOMS: atom_id res chain seq x y z
N MET A 1 19.51 -13.40 -4.74
CA MET A 1 18.37 -14.21 -4.26
C MET A 1 18.20 -15.50 -5.06
N ALA A 2 17.80 -16.58 -4.39
CA ALA A 2 17.40 -17.86 -4.99
C ALA A 2 16.00 -18.24 -4.47
N SER A 3 15.21 -18.96 -5.27
CA SER A 3 13.91 -19.49 -4.83
C SER A 3 14.04 -20.95 -4.43
N ILE A 4 13.56 -21.30 -3.24
CA ILE A 4 13.45 -22.68 -2.76
C ILE A 4 11.98 -23.03 -2.55
N CYS A 5 11.55 -24.16 -3.10
CA CYS A 5 10.22 -24.71 -2.89
C CYS A 5 10.18 -25.56 -1.61
N ALA A 6 8.98 -25.85 -1.10
CA ALA A 6 8.81 -26.65 0.11
C ALA A 6 9.36 -28.08 0.01
N ASP A 7 9.43 -28.64 -1.21
CA ASP A 7 9.98 -29.96 -1.51
C ASP A 7 11.52 -29.98 -1.64
N HIS A 8 12.18 -28.82 -1.57
CA HIS A 8 13.63 -28.75 -1.66
C HIS A 8 14.28 -29.33 -0.40
N PRO A 9 15.32 -30.19 -0.49
CA PRO A 9 15.93 -30.84 0.69
C PRO A 9 16.42 -29.88 1.78
N LEU A 10 16.84 -28.67 1.38
CA LEU A 10 17.28 -27.62 2.31
C LEU A 10 16.15 -26.93 3.07
N TRP A 11 14.89 -27.09 2.65
CA TRP A 11 13.73 -26.51 3.35
C TRP A 11 13.43 -27.28 4.65
N GLY A 12 13.70 -28.58 4.67
CA GLY A 12 13.62 -29.41 5.87
C GLY A 12 12.20 -29.64 6.41
N ALA A 13 11.15 -29.41 5.60
CA ALA A 13 9.77 -29.67 6.00
C ALA A 13 9.32 -31.10 5.64
N GLU A 14 8.50 -31.71 6.49
CA GLU A 14 7.86 -33.00 6.22
C GLU A 14 6.71 -32.86 5.19
N GLU A 15 6.03 -31.71 5.19
CA GLU A 15 5.01 -31.38 4.18
C GLU A 15 5.67 -30.75 2.96
N THR A 16 5.52 -31.40 1.80
CA THR A 16 6.24 -31.05 0.56
C THR A 16 5.43 -30.17 -0.39
N ASP A 17 4.19 -29.81 -0.06
CA ASP A 17 3.28 -29.13 -1.00
C ASP A 17 2.78 -27.77 -0.47
N GLY A 18 3.05 -26.70 -1.22
CA GLY A 18 2.37 -25.41 -1.08
C GLY A 18 3.12 -24.26 -0.43
N GLY A 19 4.32 -24.47 0.12
CA GLY A 19 5.17 -23.41 0.69
C GLY A 19 6.44 -23.12 -0.13
N GLY A 20 7.27 -22.20 0.37
CA GLY A 20 8.56 -21.88 -0.24
C GLY A 20 9.09 -20.52 0.20
N ALA A 21 10.32 -20.20 -0.20
CA ALA A 21 10.93 -18.92 0.11
C ALA A 21 11.79 -18.37 -1.02
N VAL A 22 11.88 -17.05 -1.03
CA VAL A 22 12.98 -16.34 -1.66
C VAL A 22 14.05 -16.18 -0.60
N ILE A 23 15.15 -16.91 -0.77
CA ILE A 23 16.29 -16.87 0.13
C ILE A 23 17.38 -15.96 -0.43
N PRO A 24 18.09 -15.26 0.47
CA PRO A 24 19.12 -14.32 0.08
C PRO A 24 20.36 -15.09 -0.41
N ILE A 25 21.11 -14.52 -1.36
CA ILE A 25 22.43 -15.08 -1.72
C ILE A 25 23.53 -14.44 -0.85
N LEU A 26 23.32 -13.17 -0.47
CA LEU A 26 24.20 -12.40 0.41
C LEU A 26 23.55 -12.26 1.79
N GLU A 27 24.33 -12.13 2.86
CA GLU A 27 23.78 -12.04 4.22
C GLU A 27 22.85 -10.82 4.44
N ASP A 28 23.01 -9.80 3.60
CA ASP A 28 22.28 -8.53 3.68
C ASP A 28 21.01 -8.47 2.80
N ASP A 29 20.73 -9.52 2.02
CA ASP A 29 19.56 -9.56 1.12
C ASP A 29 18.26 -9.85 1.91
N LEU A 30 17.14 -9.31 1.41
CA LEU A 30 15.80 -9.62 1.90
C LEU A 30 15.51 -11.12 1.79
N SER A 31 14.86 -11.67 2.81
CA SER A 31 14.33 -13.03 2.77
C SER A 31 12.86 -13.06 3.15
N MET A 32 12.06 -13.78 2.38
CA MET A 32 10.64 -13.96 2.68
C MET A 32 10.17 -15.34 2.25
N GLY A 33 9.17 -15.87 2.94
CA GLY A 33 8.62 -17.16 2.57
C GLY A 33 7.24 -17.43 3.16
N LEU A 34 6.61 -18.45 2.61
CA LEU A 34 5.41 -19.09 3.12
C LEU A 34 5.84 -20.41 3.75
N VAL A 35 5.50 -20.63 5.02
CA VAL A 35 5.82 -21.91 5.69
C VAL A 35 5.15 -23.09 4.97
N ALA A 36 5.69 -24.29 5.12
CA ALA A 36 5.23 -25.48 4.39
C ALA A 36 3.72 -25.74 4.52
N ASP A 37 3.18 -25.63 5.74
CA ASP A 37 1.75 -25.83 6.03
C ASP A 37 0.85 -24.66 5.56
N ARG A 38 1.44 -23.61 4.96
CA ARG A 38 0.78 -22.38 4.48
C ARG A 38 0.09 -21.55 5.57
N SER A 39 0.39 -21.79 6.84
CA SER A 39 -0.25 -21.10 7.96
C SER A 39 0.18 -19.65 8.15
N LYS A 40 1.38 -19.28 7.67
CA LYS A 40 1.94 -17.93 7.81
C LYS A 40 3.00 -17.57 6.78
N PHE A 41 3.08 -16.29 6.46
CA PHE A 41 4.28 -15.72 5.85
C PHE A 41 5.30 -15.33 6.91
N TRP A 42 6.57 -15.31 6.52
CA TRP A 42 7.63 -14.70 7.29
C TRP A 42 8.44 -13.77 6.39
N LEU A 43 8.99 -12.72 6.98
CA LEU A 43 9.82 -11.71 6.32
C LEU A 43 10.98 -11.36 7.24
N LYS A 44 12.21 -11.45 6.73
CA LYS A 44 13.41 -10.98 7.44
C LYS A 44 14.16 -9.99 6.58
N LEU A 45 14.52 -8.87 7.19
CA LEU A 45 15.20 -7.74 6.55
C LEU A 45 16.39 -7.32 7.39
N THR A 46 17.49 -7.01 6.72
CA THR A 46 18.61 -6.27 7.27
C THR A 46 18.73 -4.96 6.52
N SER A 47 18.89 -3.85 7.24
CA SER A 47 19.14 -2.55 6.63
C SER A 47 20.62 -2.38 6.34
N ASP A 48 20.95 -1.67 5.25
CA ASP A 48 22.33 -1.31 4.96
C ASP A 48 22.86 -0.22 5.94
N GLU A 49 24.19 -0.05 5.98
CA GLU A 49 24.84 0.91 6.89
C GLU A 49 24.32 2.34 6.73
N LYS A 50 23.98 2.74 5.50
CA LYS A 50 23.48 4.09 5.22
C LYS A 50 22.08 4.26 5.81
N ALA A 51 21.16 3.32 5.54
CA ALA A 51 19.81 3.34 6.08
C ALA A 51 19.80 3.37 7.62
N ILE A 52 20.70 2.62 8.26
CA ILE A 52 20.89 2.65 9.72
C ILE A 52 21.38 4.03 10.18
N SER A 53 22.37 4.60 9.50
CA SER A 53 22.89 5.94 9.83
C SER A 53 21.84 7.05 9.67
N ASP A 54 20.89 6.85 8.75
CA ASP A 54 19.74 7.73 8.52
C ASP A 54 18.56 7.45 9.49
N GLY A 55 18.72 6.52 10.45
CA GLY A 55 17.77 6.26 11.53
C GLY A 55 16.83 5.07 11.32
N SER A 56 17.06 4.24 10.29
CA SER A 56 16.28 3.00 10.09
C SER A 56 16.71 1.92 11.10
N PRO A 57 15.79 1.06 11.55
CA PRO A 57 16.15 -0.13 12.32
C PRO A 57 17.12 -1.04 11.55
N ALA A 58 18.00 -1.73 12.26
CA ALA A 58 19.01 -2.60 11.64
C ALA A 58 18.43 -3.94 11.19
N LYS A 59 17.49 -4.52 11.94
CA LYS A 59 16.94 -5.85 11.70
C LYS A 59 15.43 -5.93 11.91
N PHE A 60 14.77 -6.66 11.02
CA PHE A 60 13.35 -6.99 11.10
C PHE A 60 13.20 -8.51 10.98
N ASP A 61 12.41 -9.12 11.87
CA ASP A 61 11.97 -10.52 11.77
C ASP A 61 10.47 -10.54 12.05
N LEU A 62 9.68 -10.68 10.99
CA LEU A 62 8.23 -10.51 11.00
C LEU A 62 7.54 -11.80 10.56
N LYS A 63 6.39 -12.07 11.17
CA LYS A 63 5.50 -13.18 10.87
C LYS A 63 4.11 -12.64 10.60
N MET A 64 3.51 -13.08 9.51
CA MET A 64 2.17 -12.67 9.11
C MET A 64 1.24 -13.87 9.06
N THR A 65 0.19 -13.85 9.89
CA THR A 65 -0.81 -14.92 9.98
C THR A 65 -2.16 -14.42 9.44
N PRO A 66 -2.97 -15.30 8.82
CA PRO A 66 -4.34 -14.95 8.46
C PRO A 66 -5.10 -14.35 9.64
N TRP A 67 -5.85 -13.29 9.39
CA TRP A 67 -6.66 -12.58 10.38
C TRP A 67 -8.10 -13.05 10.33
N ASN A 68 -8.74 -12.90 9.17
CA ASN A 68 -10.06 -13.44 8.89
C ASN A 68 -10.15 -13.82 7.41
N ARG A 69 -11.16 -14.62 7.06
CA ARG A 69 -11.29 -15.17 5.70
C ARG A 69 -11.43 -14.09 4.64
N GLU A 70 -12.16 -13.02 4.90
CA GLU A 70 -12.51 -12.00 3.89
C GLU A 70 -11.30 -11.17 3.44
N ILE A 71 -10.39 -10.86 4.37
CA ILE A 71 -9.21 -10.02 4.08
C ILE A 71 -7.94 -10.84 3.88
N SER A 72 -7.85 -12.05 4.45
CA SER A 72 -6.68 -12.91 4.33
C SER A 72 -6.75 -13.92 3.18
N ALA A 73 -7.88 -14.02 2.49
CA ALA A 73 -7.97 -14.81 1.26
C ALA A 73 -7.17 -14.17 0.13
N LEU A 74 -6.62 -15.02 -0.74
CA LEU A 74 -5.94 -14.62 -1.96
C LEU A 74 -6.96 -14.10 -2.98
N GLU A 75 -6.79 -12.87 -3.43
CA GLU A 75 -7.59 -12.25 -4.47
C GLU A 75 -6.71 -12.01 -5.72
N TYR A 76 -7.17 -12.52 -6.87
CA TYR A 76 -6.53 -12.27 -8.16
C TYR A 76 -7.40 -11.35 -8.99
N LYS A 77 -6.77 -10.32 -9.56
CA LYS A 77 -7.40 -9.38 -10.47
C LYS A 77 -6.56 -9.21 -11.72
N HIS A 78 -7.19 -9.43 -12.85
CA HIS A 78 -6.64 -9.22 -14.18
C HIS A 78 -7.40 -8.07 -14.85
N ASN A 79 -6.68 -7.17 -15.53
CA ASN A 79 -7.30 -6.13 -16.33
C ASN A 79 -6.51 -5.87 -17.60
N VAL A 80 -7.21 -5.79 -18.74
CA VAL A 80 -6.65 -5.47 -20.05
C VAL A 80 -7.34 -4.23 -20.59
N TYR A 81 -6.53 -3.28 -21.03
CA TYR A 81 -6.94 -2.03 -21.66
C TYR A 81 -6.32 -1.91 -23.06
N ALA A 82 -6.50 -0.75 -23.69
CA ALA A 82 -6.19 -0.53 -25.10
C ALA A 82 -4.77 -1.00 -25.48
N GLY A 83 -4.66 -1.70 -26.62
CA GLY A 83 -3.39 -2.21 -27.13
C GLY A 83 -2.92 -3.52 -26.49
N ASN A 84 -3.82 -4.29 -25.85
CA ASN A 84 -3.49 -5.53 -25.13
C ASN A 84 -2.51 -5.32 -23.96
N MET A 85 -2.49 -4.09 -23.45
CA MET A 85 -1.73 -3.67 -22.29
C MET A 85 -2.59 -3.86 -21.04
N GLY A 86 -2.00 -4.12 -19.91
CA GLY A 86 -2.76 -4.59 -18.75
C GLY A 86 -1.99 -4.58 -17.45
N TYR A 87 -2.65 -5.09 -16.42
CA TYR A 87 -2.00 -5.48 -15.19
C TYR A 87 -2.59 -6.77 -14.63
N ASP A 88 -1.76 -7.46 -13.87
CA ASP A 88 -2.12 -8.56 -12.99
C ASP A 88 -1.82 -8.17 -11.55
N ILE A 89 -2.79 -8.35 -10.66
CA ILE A 89 -2.62 -8.14 -9.23
C ILE A 89 -3.00 -9.43 -8.52
N LEU A 90 -2.08 -9.91 -7.69
CA LEU A 90 -2.35 -10.92 -6.68
C LEU A 90 -2.23 -10.26 -5.31
N ARG A 91 -3.28 -10.33 -4.49
CA ARG A 91 -3.38 -9.55 -3.24
C ARG A 91 -3.90 -10.40 -2.09
N ILE A 92 -3.34 -10.14 -0.92
CA ILE A 92 -3.94 -10.44 0.39
C ILE A 92 -4.17 -9.09 1.06
N HIS A 93 -5.44 -8.78 1.38
CA HIS A 93 -5.81 -7.44 1.85
C HIS A 93 -5.33 -7.18 3.27
N GLY A 94 -5.34 -8.20 4.13
CA GLY A 94 -4.91 -8.04 5.52
C GLY A 94 -4.50 -9.35 6.16
N THR A 95 -3.51 -9.25 7.04
CA THR A 95 -2.98 -10.29 7.92
C THR A 95 -2.63 -9.66 9.26
N LYS A 96 -2.63 -10.43 10.34
CA LYS A 96 -2.00 -10.00 11.60
C LYS A 96 -0.49 -10.12 11.42
N CYS A 97 0.26 -9.14 11.92
CA CYS A 97 1.71 -9.12 11.89
C CYS A 97 2.26 -9.09 13.32
N SER A 98 3.27 -9.89 13.59
CA SER A 98 4.00 -9.92 14.87
C SER A 98 5.46 -10.24 14.62
N GLY A 99 6.33 -9.87 15.55
CA GLY A 99 7.74 -10.20 15.46
C GLY A 99 8.62 -9.17 16.16
N THR A 100 9.85 -9.03 15.70
CA THR A 100 10.82 -8.14 16.34
C THR A 100 11.44 -7.14 15.37
N ILE A 101 11.64 -5.92 15.84
CA ILE A 101 12.44 -4.87 15.19
C ILE A 101 13.58 -4.51 16.15
N ASP A 102 14.82 -4.73 15.75
CA ASP A 102 16.01 -4.60 16.61
C ASP A 102 15.87 -5.30 17.97
N GLY A 103 15.22 -6.47 17.97
CA GLY A 103 14.95 -7.27 19.18
C GLY A 103 13.79 -6.77 20.03
N THR A 104 13.14 -5.66 19.67
CA THR A 104 11.92 -5.16 20.32
C THR A 104 10.70 -5.84 19.72
N GLU A 105 9.87 -6.47 20.55
CA GLU A 105 8.62 -7.10 20.12
C GLU A 105 7.64 -6.04 19.60
N ILE A 106 7.00 -6.34 18.48
CA ILE A 106 5.98 -5.50 17.85
C ILE A 106 4.77 -6.33 17.43
N GLU A 107 3.63 -5.64 17.34
CA GLU A 107 2.40 -6.17 16.79
C GLU A 107 1.80 -5.15 15.81
N GLY A 108 1.07 -5.65 14.83
CA GLY A 108 0.41 -4.81 13.84
C GLY A 108 -0.32 -5.63 12.79
N THR A 109 -0.40 -5.06 11.59
CA THR A 109 -1.05 -5.70 10.45
C THR A 109 -0.20 -5.52 9.20
N ALA A 110 -0.40 -6.40 8.23
CA ALA A 110 0.28 -6.33 6.95
C ALA A 110 -0.67 -6.68 5.81
N TYR A 111 -0.44 -6.09 4.64
CA TYR A 111 -1.06 -6.48 3.38
C TYR A 111 0.04 -6.97 2.43
N PHE A 112 -0.33 -7.83 1.48
CA PHE A 112 0.62 -8.32 0.46
C PHE A 112 0.06 -8.07 -0.92
N GLN A 113 0.91 -7.57 -1.82
CA GLN A 113 0.58 -7.37 -3.21
C GLN A 113 1.74 -7.78 -4.10
N LYS A 114 1.44 -8.61 -5.10
CA LYS A 114 2.29 -8.79 -6.27
C LYS A 114 1.57 -8.14 -7.44
N VAL A 115 2.21 -7.13 -8.02
CA VAL A 115 1.67 -6.38 -9.16
C VAL A 115 2.60 -6.60 -10.35
N THR A 116 2.03 -7.01 -11.48
CA THR A 116 2.72 -7.04 -12.77
C THR A 116 2.00 -6.08 -13.70
N VAL A 117 2.71 -5.09 -14.23
CA VAL A 117 2.13 -4.07 -15.11
C VAL A 117 2.80 -4.19 -16.47
N GLN A 118 2.00 -4.27 -17.52
CA GLN A 118 2.42 -4.22 -18.91
C GLN A 118 1.72 -3.06 -19.61
N ALA A 119 1.97 -1.84 -19.12
CA ALA A 119 1.50 -0.62 -19.76
C ALA A 119 2.14 0.65 -19.18
N PRO A 120 1.96 1.80 -19.87
CA PRO A 120 2.24 3.10 -19.27
C PRO A 120 1.46 3.30 -17.98
N SER A 121 2.20 3.46 -16.89
CA SER A 121 1.63 3.88 -15.60
C SER A 121 1.10 5.29 -15.71
N ILE A 122 -0.20 5.47 -15.42
CA ILE A 122 -0.81 6.78 -15.21
C ILE A 122 -0.66 7.18 -13.74
N PRO A 123 -0.69 8.48 -13.38
CA PRO A 123 -0.78 8.90 -11.98
C PRO A 123 -2.01 8.33 -11.26
N TRP A 124 -1.86 7.93 -10.01
CA TRP A 124 -2.98 7.50 -9.16
C TRP A 124 -2.84 7.95 -7.72
N PHE A 125 -3.99 8.04 -7.07
CA PHE A 125 -4.11 7.87 -5.63
C PHE A 125 -4.56 6.45 -5.34
N TRP A 126 -3.93 5.81 -4.37
CA TRP A 126 -4.43 4.59 -3.76
C TRP A 126 -4.32 4.74 -2.26
N GLY A 127 -5.06 3.94 -1.51
CA GLY A 127 -4.78 3.78 -0.10
C GLY A 127 -5.67 2.74 0.51
N MET A 128 -5.30 2.34 1.70
CA MET A 128 -6.02 1.33 2.46
C MET A 128 -5.97 1.62 3.94
N LEU A 129 -6.95 1.07 4.67
CA LEU A 129 -7.03 1.08 6.13
C LEU A 129 -7.40 -0.31 6.63
N HIS A 130 -6.76 -0.72 7.72
CA HIS A 130 -7.16 -1.80 8.60
C HIS A 130 -7.81 -1.23 9.86
N PHE A 131 -8.82 -1.95 10.35
CA PHE A 131 -9.57 -1.64 11.55
C PHE A 131 -9.38 -2.77 12.56
N ASP A 132 -9.36 -2.45 13.85
CA ASP A 132 -9.20 -3.39 14.96
C ASP A 132 -10.18 -4.59 14.93
N ASP A 133 -11.40 -4.38 14.44
CA ASP A 133 -12.42 -5.41 14.28
C ASP A 133 -12.15 -6.41 13.12
N GLY A 134 -11.11 -6.17 12.32
CA GLY A 134 -10.77 -6.95 11.14
C GLY A 134 -11.44 -6.47 9.85
N SER A 135 -12.01 -5.26 9.84
CA SER A 135 -12.46 -4.62 8.62
C SER A 135 -11.30 -4.09 7.78
N TYR A 136 -11.55 -3.93 6.48
CA TYR A 136 -10.59 -3.39 5.52
C TYR A 136 -11.29 -2.42 4.58
N LEU A 137 -10.70 -1.24 4.39
CA LEU A 137 -11.16 -0.23 3.44
C LEU A 137 -10.05 0.08 2.44
N ASP A 138 -10.36 0.15 1.15
CA ASP A 138 -9.45 0.73 0.16
C ASP A 138 -10.13 1.74 -0.77
N TRP A 139 -9.31 2.61 -1.36
CA TRP A 139 -9.70 3.52 -2.42
C TRP A 139 -8.66 3.53 -3.52
N TRP A 140 -9.12 3.82 -4.73
CA TRP A 140 -8.28 3.99 -5.89
C TRP A 140 -8.85 5.08 -6.79
N LEU A 141 -8.05 6.08 -7.11
CA LEU A 141 -8.42 7.16 -8.00
C LEU A 141 -7.29 7.46 -8.99
N PRO A 142 -7.33 6.88 -10.19
CA PRO A 142 -6.48 7.29 -11.29
C PRO A 142 -6.80 8.73 -11.70
N HIS A 143 -5.79 9.49 -12.13
CA HIS A 143 -6.01 10.84 -12.62
C HIS A 143 -5.05 11.22 -13.74
N ILE A 144 -5.46 12.21 -14.52
CA ILE A 144 -4.61 12.89 -15.50
C ILE A 144 -4.22 14.24 -14.93
N SER A 145 -2.92 14.52 -14.84
CA SER A 145 -2.41 15.86 -14.55
C SER A 145 -1.06 16.08 -15.23
N LEU A 146 -0.61 17.34 -15.25
CA LEU A 146 0.69 17.69 -15.84
C LEU A 146 1.88 17.19 -15.00
N SER A 147 1.63 16.65 -13.80
CA SER A 147 2.66 15.96 -12.99
C SER A 147 3.26 14.76 -13.70
N VAL A 148 2.56 14.22 -14.71
CA VAL A 148 3.06 13.19 -15.63
C VAL A 148 4.38 13.56 -16.33
N THR A 149 4.67 14.86 -16.46
CA THR A 149 5.90 15.37 -17.08
C THR A 149 7.04 15.62 -16.10
N ALA A 150 6.80 15.41 -14.80
CA ALA A 150 7.81 15.65 -13.80
C ALA A 150 8.91 14.60 -13.80
N LYS A 151 10.09 15.00 -13.34
CA LYS A 151 11.32 14.17 -13.35
C LYS A 151 11.99 14.12 -11.98
N ASP A 152 11.24 14.46 -10.95
CA ASP A 152 11.69 14.59 -9.57
C ASP A 152 10.65 14.01 -8.62
N SER A 153 11.13 13.76 -7.41
CA SER A 153 10.31 13.30 -6.30
C SER A 153 9.69 14.44 -5.48
N ASP A 154 9.68 15.71 -5.89
CA ASP A 154 9.07 16.77 -5.05
C ASP A 154 7.54 16.57 -4.93
N PRO A 155 6.96 16.34 -3.75
CA PRO A 155 5.54 16.01 -3.63
C PRO A 155 4.61 17.19 -3.97
N TRP A 156 5.11 18.44 -3.98
CA TRP A 156 4.30 19.65 -4.18
C TRP A 156 4.66 20.39 -5.46
N LYS A 157 4.19 19.84 -6.58
CA LYS A 157 4.49 20.39 -7.89
C LYS A 157 3.55 21.54 -8.25
N LEU A 158 4.12 22.66 -8.68
CA LEU A 158 3.38 23.77 -9.29
C LEU A 158 2.48 23.32 -10.45
N ARG A 159 2.90 22.28 -11.19
CA ARG A 159 2.16 21.71 -12.34
C ARG A 159 1.01 20.79 -11.95
N ASP A 160 0.86 20.44 -10.68
CA ASP A 160 -0.18 19.53 -10.19
C ASP A 160 -1.39 20.27 -9.62
N PHE A 161 -1.60 21.52 -10.07
CA PHE A 161 -2.69 22.39 -9.63
C PHE A 161 -4.08 21.94 -10.12
N THR A 162 -4.14 21.18 -11.23
CA THR A 162 -5.37 20.58 -11.75
C THR A 162 -5.15 19.10 -12.01
N ARG A 163 -6.00 18.27 -11.40
CA ARG A 163 -6.07 16.83 -11.63
C ARG A 163 -7.46 16.51 -12.16
N LEU A 164 -7.52 15.86 -13.33
CA LEU A 164 -8.76 15.34 -13.88
C LEU A 164 -8.93 13.90 -13.39
N PRO A 165 -9.85 13.65 -12.44
CA PRO A 165 -10.09 12.29 -11.95
C PRO A 165 -10.66 11.44 -13.09
N LEU A 166 -10.15 10.21 -13.19
CA LEU A 166 -10.74 9.17 -14.02
C LEU A 166 -11.72 8.34 -13.18
N ALA A 167 -12.17 7.18 -13.68
CA ALA A 167 -13.07 6.31 -12.94
C ALA A 167 -12.39 5.75 -11.68
N GLY A 168 -12.72 6.34 -10.53
CA GLY A 168 -12.28 5.86 -9.23
C GLY A 168 -13.17 4.74 -8.70
N ALA A 169 -12.62 3.97 -7.76
CA ALA A 169 -13.31 2.88 -7.10
C ALA A 169 -12.86 2.79 -5.64
N GLY A 170 -13.60 2.02 -4.84
CA GLY A 170 -13.18 1.63 -3.51
C GLY A 170 -13.94 0.40 -3.03
N MET A 171 -13.48 -0.16 -1.92
CA MET A 171 -14.10 -1.33 -1.32
C MET A 171 -14.02 -1.26 0.20
N PHE A 172 -15.12 -1.61 0.88
CA PHE A 172 -15.14 -1.78 2.32
C PHE A 172 -15.55 -3.22 2.66
N LYS A 173 -14.60 -4.03 3.11
CA LYS A 173 -14.87 -5.33 3.73
C LYS A 173 -15.15 -5.08 5.20
N ASP A 174 -16.42 -4.93 5.54
CA ASP A 174 -16.93 -4.55 6.86
C ASP A 174 -17.19 -5.79 7.70
N ALA A 175 -16.29 -6.05 8.66
CA ALA A 175 -16.39 -7.19 9.56
C ALA A 175 -17.58 -7.06 10.51
N GLY A 176 -17.86 -5.85 11.00
CA GLY A 176 -18.99 -5.59 11.92
C GLY A 176 -20.35 -5.85 11.29
N SER A 177 -20.53 -5.55 10.00
CA SER A 177 -21.76 -5.87 9.26
C SER A 177 -21.73 -7.19 8.49
N GLN A 178 -20.58 -7.88 8.46
CA GLN A 178 -20.33 -9.10 7.70
C GLN A 178 -20.64 -8.92 6.20
N ARG A 179 -20.22 -7.79 5.62
CA ARG A 179 -20.55 -7.40 4.25
C ARG A 179 -19.35 -6.76 3.54
N THR A 180 -19.29 -6.96 2.23
CA THR A 180 -18.39 -6.18 1.36
C THR A 180 -19.20 -5.14 0.58
N GLU A 181 -18.92 -3.86 0.79
CA GLU A 181 -19.38 -2.76 -0.06
C GLU A 181 -18.38 -2.51 -1.18
N LYS A 182 -18.89 -2.30 -2.39
CA LYS A 182 -18.11 -1.75 -3.51
C LYS A 182 -18.61 -0.35 -3.80
N PHE A 183 -17.69 0.59 -3.98
CA PHE A 183 -17.99 1.97 -4.28
C PHE A 183 -17.75 2.24 -5.76
N GLU A 184 -18.79 2.72 -6.45
CA GLU A 184 -18.73 3.10 -7.86
C GLU A 184 -18.15 4.50 -8.06
N ARG A 185 -18.05 5.28 -6.98
CA ARG A 185 -17.57 6.66 -7.00
C ARG A 185 -16.55 6.86 -5.89
N CYS A 186 -15.45 7.52 -6.25
CA CYS A 186 -14.37 7.90 -5.36
C CYS A 186 -13.88 9.31 -5.73
N GLU A 187 -13.71 10.16 -4.72
CA GLU A 187 -13.05 11.46 -4.82
C GLU A 187 -11.88 11.49 -3.84
N VAL A 188 -10.74 12.00 -4.28
CA VAL A 188 -9.58 12.25 -3.43
C VAL A 188 -9.13 13.69 -3.64
N LYS A 189 -9.02 14.44 -2.55
CA LYS A 189 -8.46 15.80 -2.54
C LYS A 189 -7.21 15.82 -1.69
N LEU A 190 -6.09 16.18 -2.31
CA LEU A 190 -4.83 16.41 -1.62
C LEU A 190 -4.86 17.81 -1.00
N ILE A 191 -4.58 17.91 0.29
CA ILE A 191 -4.52 19.14 1.06
C ILE A 191 -3.08 19.31 1.53
N GLN A 192 -2.44 20.39 1.12
CA GLN A 192 -1.13 20.79 1.64
C GLN A 192 -1.33 21.53 2.97
N PRO A 193 -0.86 20.99 4.11
CA PRO A 193 -0.90 21.72 5.36
C PRO A 193 -0.06 22.99 5.27
N LYS A 194 -0.50 24.04 5.95
CA LYS A 194 0.20 25.33 6.03
C LYS A 194 0.26 25.79 7.48
N GLY A 195 1.30 26.55 7.83
CA GLY A 195 1.44 27.14 9.15
C GLY A 195 2.10 26.21 10.17
N LYS A 196 1.88 26.51 11.46
CA LYS A 196 2.61 25.88 12.58
C LYS A 196 2.30 24.40 12.80
N ASP A 197 1.17 23.92 12.29
CA ASP A 197 0.72 22.53 12.47
C ASP A 197 1.09 21.61 11.29
N ALA A 198 1.87 22.13 10.32
CA ALA A 198 2.40 21.34 9.24
C ALA A 198 3.53 20.44 9.75
N GLU A 199 3.42 19.15 9.48
CA GLU A 199 4.51 18.20 9.64
C GLU A 199 5.26 18.08 8.32
N TYR A 200 6.52 17.65 8.38
CA TYR A 200 7.42 17.62 7.24
C TYR A 200 8.10 16.26 7.14
N ASP A 201 8.38 15.82 5.92
CA ASP A 201 9.21 14.64 5.67
C ASP A 201 10.71 14.94 5.94
N SER A 202 11.54 13.91 5.81
CA SER A 202 13.00 14.02 5.99
C SER A 202 13.66 15.00 5.00
N ASP A 203 13.01 15.27 3.88
CA ASP A 203 13.48 16.17 2.82
C ASP A 203 12.93 17.61 3.03
N GLY A 204 12.19 17.86 4.11
CA GLY A 204 11.63 19.18 4.44
C GLY A 204 10.36 19.54 3.67
N ASN A 205 9.69 18.58 3.03
CA ASN A 205 8.43 18.82 2.33
C ASN A 205 7.23 18.64 3.27
N PRO A 206 6.19 19.51 3.19
CA PRO A 206 4.98 19.33 3.97
C PRO A 206 4.34 17.95 3.74
N LEU A 207 3.98 17.24 4.80
CA LEU A 207 3.27 15.98 4.68
C LEU A 207 1.80 16.23 4.30
N PRO A 208 1.24 15.50 3.31
CA PRO A 208 -0.11 15.75 2.83
C PRO A 208 -1.19 15.31 3.82
N LYS A 209 -2.35 15.95 3.74
CA LYS A 209 -3.63 15.36 4.15
C LYS A 209 -4.41 14.93 2.93
N PHE A 210 -5.12 13.81 3.04
CA PHE A 210 -6.01 13.31 2.01
C PHE A 210 -7.44 13.40 2.54
N HIS A 211 -8.29 14.08 1.79
CA HIS A 211 -9.73 14.07 2.00
C HIS A 211 -10.36 13.16 0.95
N ILE A 212 -10.85 12.00 1.40
CA ILE A 212 -11.42 10.97 0.54
C ILE A 212 -12.93 10.89 0.76
N ARG A 213 -13.68 10.72 -0.32
CA ARG A 213 -15.10 10.37 -0.28
C ARG A 213 -15.34 9.20 -1.22
N MET A 214 -16.03 8.19 -0.72
CA MET A 214 -16.45 7.03 -1.50
C MET A 214 -17.93 6.77 -1.26
N TRP A 215 -18.68 6.43 -2.30
CA TRP A 215 -20.09 6.12 -2.11
C TRP A 215 -20.66 5.23 -3.22
N ASN A 216 -21.73 4.54 -2.86
CA ASN A 216 -22.64 3.85 -3.77
C ASN A 216 -24.08 4.27 -3.44
N GLY A 217 -25.09 3.55 -3.95
CA GLY A 217 -26.50 3.86 -3.70
C GLY A 217 -26.98 3.64 -2.25
N ARG A 218 -26.15 3.05 -1.39
CA ARG A 218 -26.50 2.65 -0.02
C ARG A 218 -25.57 3.25 1.03
N THR A 219 -24.27 3.13 0.80
CA THR A 219 -23.23 3.46 1.78
C THR A 219 -22.37 4.61 1.29
N GLN A 220 -22.04 5.52 2.19
CA GLN A 220 -21.12 6.61 1.97
C GLN A 220 -20.03 6.58 3.05
N VAL A 221 -18.77 6.70 2.61
CA VAL A 221 -17.61 6.80 3.48
C VAL A 221 -16.90 8.13 3.22
N GLY A 222 -16.68 8.91 4.28
CA GLY A 222 -15.85 10.12 4.26
C GLY A 222 -14.62 9.92 5.15
N LEU A 223 -13.46 10.35 4.68
CA LEU A 223 -12.19 10.24 5.38
C LEU A 223 -11.41 11.55 5.33
N ILE A 224 -10.79 11.90 6.44
CA ILE A 224 -9.65 12.82 6.48
C ILE A 224 -8.50 12.07 7.14
N VAL A 225 -7.46 11.79 6.37
CA VAL A 225 -6.25 11.11 6.83
C VAL A 225 -5.03 12.00 6.63
N LYS A 226 -4.14 12.00 7.60
CA LYS A 226 -2.90 12.79 7.63
C LYS A 226 -1.72 11.84 7.46
N ALA A 227 -0.81 12.15 6.53
CA ALA A 227 0.46 11.45 6.44
C ALA A 227 1.33 11.79 7.67
N VAL A 228 1.93 10.77 8.29
CA VAL A 228 2.87 10.92 9.42
C VAL A 228 4.34 10.71 9.01
N GLY A 229 4.54 10.30 7.76
CA GLY A 229 5.85 10.10 7.15
C GLY A 229 5.68 9.94 5.65
N ARG A 230 6.80 9.78 4.96
CA ARG A 230 6.83 9.58 3.52
C ARG A 230 8.02 8.74 3.12
N ALA A 231 7.76 7.65 2.41
CA ALA A 231 8.76 6.94 1.62
C ALA A 231 8.52 7.25 0.14
N HIS A 232 9.59 7.37 -0.65
CA HIS A 232 9.48 7.60 -2.08
C HIS A 232 10.55 6.87 -2.87
N TRP A 233 10.20 6.49 -4.08
CA TRP A 233 11.07 5.81 -5.02
C TRP A 233 10.92 6.44 -6.39
N SER A 234 12.05 6.66 -7.06
CA SER A 234 12.10 7.18 -8.42
C SER A 234 12.71 6.13 -9.35
N PHE A 235 11.95 5.77 -10.38
CA PHE A 235 12.37 4.87 -11.43
C PHE A 235 12.73 5.69 -12.65
N ASN A 236 14.00 5.63 -13.06
CA ASN A 236 14.51 6.36 -14.21
C ASN A 236 15.04 5.35 -15.23
N GLN A 237 14.34 5.20 -16.34
CA GLN A 237 14.73 4.30 -17.42
C GLN A 237 15.16 5.12 -18.64
N PRO A 238 16.41 4.97 -19.12
CA PRO A 238 16.82 5.52 -20.40
C PRO A 238 15.95 4.95 -21.53
N THR A 239 15.45 5.83 -22.38
CA THR A 239 14.64 5.50 -23.57
C THR A 239 15.34 6.01 -24.84
N ARG A 240 14.65 5.91 -25.98
CA ARG A 240 15.21 6.33 -27.27
C ARG A 240 15.45 7.85 -27.31
N ALA A 241 16.39 8.28 -28.16
CA ALA A 241 16.71 9.69 -28.39
C ALA A 241 17.13 10.47 -27.12
N HIS A 242 17.86 9.83 -26.19
CA HIS A 242 18.32 10.44 -24.93
C HIS A 242 17.19 10.96 -24.02
N MET A 243 15.97 10.46 -24.20
CA MET A 243 14.88 10.71 -23.27
C MET A 243 14.97 9.74 -22.09
N THR A 244 14.51 10.18 -20.92
CA THR A 244 14.40 9.33 -19.72
C THR A 244 12.92 9.22 -19.37
N SER A 245 12.43 7.99 -19.30
CA SER A 245 11.14 7.69 -18.66
C SER A 245 11.34 7.83 -17.16
N HIS A 246 10.49 8.62 -16.51
CA HIS A 246 10.56 8.86 -15.07
C HIS A 246 9.22 8.55 -14.44
N PHE A 247 9.24 7.76 -13.37
CA PHE A 247 8.08 7.46 -12.55
C PHE A 247 8.46 7.62 -11.07
N THR A 248 7.67 8.38 -10.32
CA THR A 248 7.80 8.46 -8.87
C THR A 248 6.61 7.77 -8.22
N TYR A 249 6.92 6.96 -7.21
CA TYR A 249 5.97 6.29 -6.35
C TYR A 249 6.20 6.75 -4.91
N ASN A 250 5.14 7.16 -4.22
CA ASN A 250 5.21 7.63 -2.84
C ASN A 250 4.27 6.81 -1.98
N GLU A 251 4.73 6.48 -0.78
CA GLU A 251 3.92 5.89 0.28
C GLU A 251 3.88 6.79 1.50
N TYR A 252 2.70 6.86 2.10
CA TYR A 252 2.40 7.72 3.22
C TYR A 252 1.72 6.89 4.30
N PRO A 253 2.44 6.46 5.35
CA PRO A 253 1.82 5.96 6.56
C PRO A 253 0.82 7.01 7.09
N LEU A 254 -0.37 6.56 7.48
CA LEU A 254 -1.49 7.44 7.79
C LEU A 254 -1.86 7.43 9.27
N LYS A 255 -2.26 8.60 9.75
CA LYS A 255 -3.10 8.79 10.93
C LYS A 255 -4.49 9.21 10.47
N VAL A 256 -5.53 8.50 10.91
CA VAL A 256 -6.92 8.87 10.62
C VAL A 256 -7.33 10.01 11.56
N GLU A 257 -7.65 11.17 10.99
CA GLU A 257 -8.18 12.31 11.77
C GLU A 257 -9.70 12.25 11.86
N GLN A 258 -10.36 11.84 10.78
CA GLN A 258 -11.81 11.67 10.72
C GLN A 258 -12.16 10.50 9.81
N ILE A 259 -13.13 9.71 10.26
CA ILE A 259 -13.87 8.75 9.42
C ILE A 259 -15.35 8.90 9.71
N THR A 260 -16.16 8.77 8.67
CA THR A 260 -17.61 8.66 8.80
C THR A 260 -18.10 7.62 7.81
N VAL A 261 -18.73 6.56 8.30
CA VAL A 261 -19.41 5.55 7.50
C VAL A 261 -20.91 5.71 7.74
N LEU A 262 -21.65 6.11 6.70
CA LEU A 262 -23.10 6.23 6.72
C LEU A 262 -23.69 5.11 5.86
N ASP A 263 -24.56 4.30 6.46
CA ASP A 263 -25.30 3.23 5.80
C ASP A 263 -26.73 3.14 6.36
N GLU A 264 -27.48 2.10 6.00
CA GLU A 264 -28.86 1.87 6.46
C GLU A 264 -28.99 1.62 7.97
N LYS A 265 -27.89 1.26 8.65
CA LYS A 265 -27.86 0.99 10.09
C LYS A 265 -27.54 2.25 10.90
N GLY A 266 -27.03 3.29 10.26
CA GLY A 266 -26.77 4.59 10.89
C GLY A 266 -25.42 5.17 10.48
N VAL A 267 -24.83 5.94 11.40
CA VAL A 267 -23.54 6.60 11.23
C VAL A 267 -22.55 5.99 12.20
N ARG A 268 -21.41 5.53 11.68
CA ARG A 268 -20.22 5.17 12.46
C ARG A 268 -19.12 6.21 12.26
N THR A 269 -18.38 6.52 13.32
CA THR A 269 -17.27 7.46 13.36
C THR A 269 -16.01 6.77 13.89
N LEU A 270 -14.93 7.52 14.06
CA LEU A 270 -13.67 6.96 14.56
C LEU A 270 -13.82 6.28 15.94
N ASP A 271 -14.79 6.72 16.75
CA ASP A 271 -15.04 6.18 18.09
C ASP A 271 -15.64 4.76 18.09
N ASP A 272 -16.08 4.26 16.93
CA ASP A 272 -16.59 2.90 16.77
C ASP A 272 -15.48 1.83 16.64
N TRP A 273 -14.21 2.25 16.63
CA TRP A 273 -13.04 1.37 16.48
C TRP A 273 -11.92 1.77 17.44
N ASP A 274 -11.24 0.80 18.06
CA ASP A 274 -10.13 1.10 18.98
C ASP A 274 -8.93 1.71 18.23
N TRP A 275 -8.72 1.27 17.00
CA TRP A 275 -7.70 1.83 16.12
C TRP A 275 -8.04 1.64 14.64
N VAL A 276 -7.55 2.58 13.84
CA VAL A 276 -7.61 2.51 12.37
C VAL A 276 -6.26 2.96 11.82
N HIS A 277 -5.58 2.07 11.10
CA HIS A 277 -4.23 2.31 10.57
C HIS A 277 -4.16 1.98 9.10
N GLY A 278 -3.26 2.63 8.36
CA GLY A 278 -3.03 2.26 6.98
C GLY A 278 -2.05 3.16 6.25
N ASN A 279 -2.12 3.12 4.93
CA ASN A 279 -1.17 3.77 4.02
C ASN A 279 -1.93 4.40 2.85
N ALA A 280 -1.43 5.52 2.34
CA ALA A 280 -1.84 6.10 1.08
C ALA A 280 -0.67 6.17 0.11
N GLU A 281 -0.97 6.03 -1.17
CA GLU A 281 -0.05 6.24 -2.26
C GLU A 281 -0.46 7.47 -3.07
N HIS A 282 0.56 8.15 -3.60
CA HIS A 282 0.41 9.05 -4.74
C HIS A 282 1.56 8.81 -5.70
N SER A 283 1.23 8.52 -6.96
CA SER A 283 2.22 8.32 -8.01
C SER A 283 2.11 9.39 -9.10
N TRP A 284 3.23 9.65 -9.78
CA TRP A 284 3.25 10.50 -10.97
C TRP A 284 4.40 10.11 -11.90
N GLY A 285 4.43 10.77 -13.07
CA GLY A 285 5.35 10.42 -14.15
C GLY A 285 4.77 9.35 -15.08
N ILE A 286 5.61 8.80 -15.94
CA ILE A 286 5.30 7.69 -16.85
C ILE A 286 6.46 6.71 -16.80
N LEU A 287 6.13 5.41 -16.71
CA LEU A 287 7.04 4.32 -17.02
C LEU A 287 6.63 3.73 -18.38
N HIS A 288 7.47 3.81 -19.41
CA HIS A 288 7.22 3.30 -20.76
C HIS A 288 8.47 2.73 -21.44
#